data_AF-A0A5D2D7H7-F1
#
_entry.id   AF-A0A5D2D7H7-F1
#
_cell.length_a   1.000
_cell.length_b   1.000
_cell.length_c   1.000
_cell.angle_alpha   90.00
_cell.angle_beta   90.00
_cell.angle_gamma   90.00
#
_symmetry.space_group_name_H-M   'P 1'
#
loop_
_entity.id
_entity.type
_entity.pdbx_description
1 polymer ?
#
loop_
_entity_poly.entity_id
_entity_poly.type
_entity_poly.pdbx_seq_one_letter_code
_entity_poly.pdbx_strand_id
1 'polypeptide(L)'
;MQQQEASSRPQSSAYLNKLSLEIEKKLQRALASPSQRRNLLQELFADIALEVDDRAKDIILSRDEDAITPAEYGANGRLCFYDVLADYYIRSPDSGKPILDLIVQLWSQSFASHIFSLLFHKWLFEVQLDNAEVQLRYSSALVQGATNVFWMDIQSNTRCFQSLFQYLLDEVTLESTRLKKIPIQAQRDLYLLLSRFIFFYNSVEKFESFLKQCPVFPNSFLIGGPADILVIELADQLQKLKVEPVLLHYLSQVKILRGMELRMATSTRLKTCLYSFTSPGGPMYPTRAVRHAAWDALDFLFPVGRYPRHLISLFFRLLYPWYWPSSCWNFIVSCMKAVFYSLLRVIHSRWGKLREPKTA
;
A
#
# COMPACT_ATOMS: atom_id res chain seq x y z
N MET A 1 -27.18 -25.84 -36.09
CA MET A 1 -26.26 -26.18 -34.99
C MET A 1 -26.27 -25.04 -33.99
N GLN A 2 -27.22 -25.08 -33.06
CA GLN A 2 -27.38 -24.14 -31.96
C GLN A 2 -27.73 -25.00 -30.76
N GLN A 3 -26.76 -25.28 -29.89
CA GLN A 3 -26.95 -25.85 -28.54
C GLN A 3 -25.56 -26.11 -27.94
N GLN A 4 -24.95 -25.10 -27.31
CA GLN A 4 -23.91 -25.30 -26.28
C GLN A 4 -23.54 -24.06 -25.45
N GLU A 5 -24.32 -22.97 -25.44
CA GLU A 5 -24.00 -21.77 -24.62
C GLU A 5 -24.59 -21.80 -23.19
N ALA A 6 -25.45 -22.75 -22.84
CA ALA A 6 -26.22 -22.69 -21.59
C ALA A 6 -25.58 -23.43 -20.38
N SER A 7 -24.49 -24.19 -20.55
CA SER A 7 -24.04 -25.15 -19.52
C SER A 7 -22.92 -24.67 -18.59
N SER A 8 -22.14 -23.64 -18.95
CA SER A 8 -20.93 -23.24 -18.20
C SER A 8 -21.20 -22.18 -17.11
N ARG A 9 -21.97 -21.13 -17.41
CA ARG A 9 -22.39 -20.09 -16.44
C ARG A 9 -23.13 -20.60 -15.19
N PRO A 10 -24.01 -21.63 -15.27
CA PRO A 10 -24.70 -22.16 -14.10
C PRO A 10 -23.74 -22.80 -13.09
N GLN A 11 -22.64 -23.38 -13.56
CA GLN A 11 -21.73 -24.15 -12.70
C GLN A 11 -20.85 -23.23 -11.84
N SER A 12 -20.30 -22.17 -12.42
CA SER A 12 -19.53 -21.15 -11.69
C SER A 12 -20.42 -20.40 -10.68
N SER A 13 -21.61 -19.96 -11.10
CA SER A 13 -22.57 -19.31 -10.19
C SER A 13 -23.06 -20.24 -9.08
N ALA A 14 -23.30 -21.54 -9.36
CA ALA A 14 -23.69 -22.50 -8.33
C ALA A 14 -22.55 -22.78 -7.33
N TYR A 15 -21.29 -22.79 -7.79
CA TYR A 15 -20.13 -22.92 -6.91
C TYR A 15 -20.01 -21.72 -5.97
N LEU A 16 -20.09 -20.50 -6.51
CA LEU A 16 -20.03 -19.27 -5.72
C LEU A 16 -21.21 -19.13 -4.75
N ASN A 17 -22.42 -19.53 -5.16
CA ASN A 17 -23.57 -19.60 -4.27
C ASN A 17 -23.35 -20.56 -3.09
N LYS A 18 -22.76 -21.74 -3.33
CA LYS A 18 -22.40 -22.67 -2.25
C LYS A 18 -21.38 -22.05 -1.29
N LEU A 19 -20.40 -21.33 -1.83
CA LEU A 19 -19.39 -20.63 -1.02
C LEU A 19 -20.05 -19.55 -0.15
N SER A 20 -20.94 -18.73 -0.73
CA SER A 20 -21.71 -17.72 0.00
C SER A 20 -22.56 -18.33 1.13
N LEU A 21 -23.22 -19.46 0.88
CA LEU A 21 -23.97 -20.18 1.92
C LEU A 21 -23.07 -20.69 3.06
N GLU A 22 -21.85 -21.13 2.77
CA GLU A 22 -20.89 -21.53 3.82
C GLU A 22 -20.38 -20.32 4.63
N ILE A 23 -20.14 -19.18 3.97
CA ILE A 23 -19.81 -17.91 4.64
C ILE A 23 -20.96 -17.50 5.57
N GLU A 24 -22.20 -17.54 5.09
CA GLU A 24 -23.40 -17.23 5.86
C GLU A 24 -23.53 -18.13 7.09
N LYS A 25 -23.40 -19.46 6.92
CA LYS A 25 -23.43 -20.42 8.03
C LYS A 25 -22.35 -20.15 9.07
N LYS A 26 -21.12 -19.82 8.65
CA LYS A 26 -20.02 -19.48 9.58
C LYS A 26 -20.33 -18.21 10.37
N LEU A 27 -20.89 -17.19 9.72
CA LEU A 27 -21.30 -15.95 10.40
C LEU A 27 -22.47 -16.18 11.38
N GLN A 28 -23.46 -16.98 11.02
CA GLN A 28 -24.55 -17.37 11.92
C GLN A 28 -24.02 -18.11 13.16
N ARG A 29 -23.07 -19.03 12.98
CA ARG A 29 -22.40 -19.71 14.11
C ARG A 29 -21.65 -18.71 15.00
N ALA A 30 -20.95 -17.74 14.40
CA ALA A 30 -20.25 -16.69 15.15
C ALA A 30 -21.21 -15.80 15.96
N LEU A 31 -22.41 -15.53 15.46
CA LEU A 31 -23.45 -14.86 16.23
C LEU A 31 -23.92 -15.71 17.41
N ALA A 32 -24.26 -16.97 17.14
CA ALA A 32 -24.81 -17.90 18.13
C ALA A 32 -23.84 -18.28 19.26
N SER A 33 -22.52 -18.25 19.00
CA SER A 33 -21.48 -18.68 19.95
C SER A 33 -20.54 -17.53 20.34
N PRO A 34 -20.84 -16.76 21.41
CA PRO A 34 -20.05 -15.60 21.81
C PRO A 34 -18.60 -15.92 22.16
N SER A 35 -18.35 -17.07 22.78
CA SER A 35 -17.01 -17.50 23.22
C SER A 35 -16.08 -17.83 22.05
N GLN A 36 -16.61 -18.35 20.94
CA GLN A 36 -15.84 -18.74 19.75
C GLN A 36 -15.88 -17.69 18.64
N ARG A 37 -16.72 -16.66 18.77
CA ARG A 37 -16.99 -15.63 17.76
C ARG A 37 -15.73 -15.05 17.13
N ARG A 38 -14.76 -14.63 17.95
CA ARG A 38 -13.51 -14.04 17.46
C ARG A 38 -12.72 -15.03 16.59
N ASN A 39 -12.61 -16.28 17.01
CA ASN A 39 -11.85 -17.31 16.30
C ASN A 39 -12.55 -17.66 14.99
N LEU A 40 -13.87 -17.82 15.00
CA LEU A 40 -14.66 -18.09 13.79
C LEU A 40 -14.55 -16.96 12.76
N LEU A 41 -14.56 -15.70 13.20
CA LEU A 41 -14.37 -14.55 12.29
C LEU A 41 -12.94 -14.48 11.76
N GLN A 42 -11.94 -14.81 12.58
CA GLN A 42 -10.55 -14.87 12.14
C GLN A 42 -10.33 -15.99 11.11
N GLU A 43 -10.90 -17.18 11.33
CA GLU A 43 -10.87 -18.29 10.38
C GLU A 43 -11.57 -17.93 9.07
N LEU A 44 -12.76 -17.34 9.15
CA LEU A 44 -13.50 -16.88 7.97
C LEU A 44 -12.72 -15.83 7.18
N PHE A 45 -12.09 -14.87 7.87
CA PHE A 45 -11.21 -13.90 7.23
C PHE A 45 -10.03 -14.58 6.51
N ALA A 46 -9.38 -15.55 7.17
CA ALA A 46 -8.27 -16.28 6.57
C ALA A 46 -8.72 -17.04 5.32
N ASP A 47 -9.84 -17.74 5.38
CA ASP A 47 -10.41 -18.50 4.24
C ASP A 47 -10.72 -17.60 3.04
N ILE A 48 -11.33 -16.43 3.27
CA ILE A 48 -11.69 -15.47 2.22
C ILE A 48 -10.44 -14.82 1.61
N ALA A 49 -9.38 -14.65 2.40
CA ALA A 49 -8.11 -14.09 1.95
C ALA A 49 -7.21 -15.11 1.22
N LEU A 50 -7.60 -16.39 1.14
CA LEU A 50 -6.83 -17.39 0.41
C LEU A 50 -6.78 -17.09 -1.09
N GLU A 51 -5.64 -17.43 -1.70
CA GLU A 51 -5.52 -17.50 -3.14
C GLU A 51 -6.39 -18.65 -3.67
N VAL A 52 -7.03 -18.43 -4.81
CA VAL A 52 -7.85 -19.43 -5.49
C VAL A 52 -6.92 -20.49 -6.09
N ASP A 53 -7.07 -21.73 -5.65
CA ASP A 53 -6.34 -22.87 -6.21
C ASP A 53 -6.65 -23.08 -7.70
N ASP A 54 -5.72 -23.66 -8.45
CA ASP A 54 -5.86 -23.87 -9.91
C ASP A 54 -7.14 -24.64 -10.28
N ARG A 55 -7.53 -25.63 -9.46
CA ARG A 55 -8.79 -26.36 -9.65
C ARG A 55 -10.02 -25.47 -9.52
N ALA A 56 -10.01 -24.52 -8.59
CA ALA A 56 -11.10 -23.58 -8.41
C ALA A 56 -11.05 -22.48 -9.49
N LYS A 57 -9.86 -22.06 -9.92
CA LYS A 57 -9.67 -21.18 -11.09
C LYS A 57 -10.31 -21.80 -12.33
N ASP A 58 -10.12 -23.09 -12.60
CA ASP A 58 -10.74 -23.75 -13.76
C ASP A 58 -12.28 -23.72 -13.72
N ILE A 59 -12.87 -23.88 -12.53
CA ILE A 59 -14.34 -23.84 -12.36
C ILE A 59 -14.87 -22.41 -12.49
N ILE A 60 -14.14 -21.42 -11.95
CA ILE A 60 -14.55 -20.02 -11.93
C ILE A 60 -14.34 -19.36 -13.30
N LEU A 61 -13.19 -19.60 -13.92
CA LEU A 61 -12.71 -18.99 -15.16
C LEU A 61 -12.98 -19.82 -16.41
N SER A 62 -13.73 -20.94 -16.31
CA SER A 62 -13.95 -21.88 -17.43
C SER A 62 -14.18 -21.19 -18.79
N ARG A 63 -13.08 -21.11 -19.55
CA ARG A 63 -12.90 -21.00 -21.00
C ARG A 63 -14.06 -20.41 -21.82
N ASP A 64 -14.40 -19.16 -21.56
CA ASP A 64 -14.90 -18.25 -22.60
C ASP A 64 -14.18 -16.90 -22.39
N GLU A 65 -13.40 -16.54 -23.40
CA GLU A 65 -12.96 -15.17 -23.63
C GLU A 65 -14.23 -14.28 -23.66
N ASP A 66 -14.15 -13.08 -23.06
CA ASP A 66 -15.22 -12.08 -22.97
C ASP A 66 -16.12 -12.10 -21.71
N ALA A 67 -15.53 -11.81 -20.54
CA ALA A 67 -16.18 -11.03 -19.46
C ALA A 67 -15.25 -10.65 -18.29
N ILE A 68 -14.08 -11.29 -18.19
CA ILE A 68 -13.04 -10.91 -17.22
C ILE A 68 -11.76 -10.75 -18.01
N THR A 69 -11.51 -9.55 -18.52
CA THR A 69 -10.29 -9.24 -19.27
C THR A 69 -9.08 -9.59 -18.39
N PRO A 70 -8.20 -10.52 -18.81
CA PRO A 70 -6.96 -10.83 -18.10
C PRO A 70 -5.97 -9.65 -18.07
N ALA A 71 -6.31 -8.54 -18.74
CA ALA A 71 -5.48 -7.36 -18.92
C ALA A 71 -5.31 -6.50 -17.64
N GLU A 72 -6.13 -6.71 -16.61
CA GLU A 72 -6.10 -5.91 -15.37
C GLU A 72 -5.50 -6.62 -14.15
N TYR A 73 -5.01 -7.86 -14.30
CA TYR A 73 -4.21 -8.50 -13.25
C TYR A 73 -2.82 -7.85 -13.20
N GLY A 74 -2.70 -6.77 -12.43
CA GLY A 74 -1.48 -6.00 -12.29
C GLY A 74 -0.30 -6.87 -11.87
N ALA A 75 0.66 -7.08 -12.79
CA ALA A 75 2.03 -7.57 -12.64
C ALA A 75 2.32 -8.84 -11.79
N ASN A 76 1.35 -9.41 -11.05
CA ASN A 76 1.57 -10.48 -10.08
C ASN A 76 0.39 -11.46 -9.91
N GLY A 77 -0.57 -11.54 -10.84
CA GLY A 77 -1.39 -12.73 -11.16
C GLY A 77 -2.13 -13.50 -10.05
N ARG A 78 -2.20 -13.00 -8.81
CA ARG A 78 -2.87 -13.70 -7.69
C ARG A 78 -4.34 -13.32 -7.65
N LEU A 79 -5.19 -14.32 -7.86
CA LEU A 79 -6.63 -14.21 -7.68
C LEU A 79 -6.99 -14.75 -6.31
N CYS A 80 -7.54 -13.90 -5.44
CA CYS A 80 -8.02 -14.30 -4.11
C CYS A 80 -9.53 -14.48 -4.10
N PHE A 81 -10.05 -15.34 -3.22
CA PHE A 81 -11.49 -15.62 -3.14
C PHE A 81 -12.32 -14.36 -2.87
N TYR A 82 -11.81 -13.43 -2.08
CA TYR A 82 -12.53 -12.18 -1.81
C TYR A 82 -12.84 -11.37 -3.07
N ASP A 83 -11.94 -11.35 -4.04
CA ASP A 83 -12.07 -10.53 -5.24
C ASP A 83 -13.16 -11.10 -6.15
N VAL A 84 -13.15 -12.43 -6.32
CA VAL A 84 -14.20 -13.18 -7.03
C VAL A 84 -15.56 -13.00 -6.36
N LEU A 85 -15.62 -13.07 -5.03
CA LEU A 85 -16.85 -12.91 -4.27
C LEU A 85 -17.40 -11.48 -4.35
N ALA A 86 -16.53 -10.46 -4.33
CA ALA A 86 -16.93 -9.07 -4.46
C ALA A 86 -17.61 -8.81 -5.82
N ASP A 87 -17.05 -9.36 -6.91
CA ASP A 87 -17.67 -9.31 -8.23
C ASP A 87 -18.99 -10.09 -8.27
N TYR A 88 -19.04 -11.24 -7.60
CA TYR A 88 -20.23 -12.07 -7.53
C TYR A 88 -21.40 -11.35 -6.84
N TYR A 89 -21.15 -10.67 -5.71
CA TYR A 89 -22.18 -9.96 -4.97
C TYR A 89 -22.72 -8.72 -5.69
N ILE A 90 -21.99 -8.16 -6.66
CA ILE A 90 -22.55 -7.16 -7.58
C ILE A 90 -23.56 -7.81 -8.53
N ARG A 91 -23.21 -8.95 -9.13
CA ARG A 91 -24.05 -9.65 -10.12
C ARG A 91 -25.25 -10.35 -9.50
N SER A 92 -25.12 -10.81 -8.25
CA SER A 92 -26.14 -11.56 -7.52
C SER A 92 -26.28 -10.98 -6.10
N PRO A 93 -26.93 -9.81 -5.97
CA PRO A 93 -27.06 -9.13 -4.68
C PRO A 93 -27.86 -9.93 -3.65
N ASP A 94 -28.77 -10.80 -4.09
CA ASP A 94 -29.60 -11.61 -3.18
C ASP A 94 -28.79 -12.61 -2.35
N SER A 95 -27.67 -13.11 -2.90
CA SER A 95 -26.74 -13.98 -2.15
C SER A 95 -25.86 -13.19 -1.16
N GLY A 96 -25.67 -11.88 -1.39
CA GLY A 96 -24.83 -11.02 -0.55
C GLY A 96 -25.58 -10.36 0.61
N LYS A 97 -26.87 -10.05 0.46
CA LYS A 97 -27.69 -9.36 1.48
C LYS A 97 -27.71 -10.06 2.84
N PRO A 98 -27.96 -11.39 2.95
CA PRO A 98 -27.96 -12.06 4.26
C PRO A 98 -26.61 -11.96 4.96
N ILE A 99 -25.51 -12.09 4.20
CA ILE A 99 -24.15 -11.98 4.71
C ILE A 99 -23.89 -10.55 5.21
N LEU A 100 -24.31 -9.53 4.46
CA LEU A 100 -24.18 -8.14 4.86
C LEU A 100 -24.91 -7.87 6.19
N ASP A 101 -26.17 -8.33 6.31
CA ASP A 101 -26.98 -8.15 7.52
C ASP A 101 -26.32 -8.80 8.76
N LEU A 102 -25.75 -10.00 8.59
CA LEU A 102 -25.03 -10.70 9.65
C LEU A 102 -23.76 -9.94 10.07
N ILE A 103 -23.00 -9.40 9.10
CA ILE A 103 -21.82 -8.58 9.40
C ILE A 103 -22.21 -7.29 10.13
N VAL A 104 -23.32 -6.65 9.74
CA VAL A 104 -23.86 -5.45 10.41
C VAL A 104 -24.22 -5.73 11.88
N GLN A 105 -24.71 -6.92 12.20
CA GLN A 105 -24.94 -7.35 13.58
C GLN A 105 -23.63 -7.62 14.34
N LEU A 106 -22.60 -8.09 13.65
CA LEU A 106 -21.28 -8.39 14.20
C LEU A 106 -20.31 -7.19 14.17
N TRP A 107 -20.79 -5.98 13.84
CA TRP A 107 -19.96 -4.83 13.53
C TRP A 107 -18.95 -4.42 14.62
N SER A 108 -19.30 -4.66 15.90
CA SER A 108 -18.47 -4.34 17.06
C SER A 108 -17.29 -5.30 17.26
N GLN A 109 -17.23 -6.40 16.51
CA GLN A 109 -16.27 -7.46 16.69
C GLN A 109 -15.03 -7.26 15.81
N SER A 110 -13.89 -7.78 16.27
CA SER A 110 -12.68 -7.87 15.46
C SER A 110 -12.94 -8.67 14.18
N PHE A 111 -12.24 -8.33 13.09
CA PHE A 111 -12.38 -8.92 11.74
C PHE A 111 -13.68 -8.62 10.99
N ALA A 112 -14.77 -8.20 11.64
CA ALA A 112 -16.02 -7.90 10.93
C ALA A 112 -15.86 -6.83 9.84
N SER A 113 -15.18 -5.72 10.16
CA SER A 113 -14.87 -4.67 9.17
C SER A 113 -13.91 -5.13 8.08
N HIS A 114 -13.05 -6.11 8.37
CA HIS A 114 -12.07 -6.64 7.41
C HIS A 114 -12.80 -7.51 6.39
N ILE A 115 -13.63 -8.43 6.87
CA ILE A 115 -14.49 -9.29 6.04
C ILE A 115 -15.42 -8.42 5.19
N PHE A 116 -16.03 -7.38 5.78
CA PHE A 116 -16.84 -6.42 5.03
C PHE A 116 -16.05 -5.78 3.88
N SER A 117 -14.86 -5.26 4.18
CA SER A 117 -14.03 -4.59 3.17
C SER A 117 -13.62 -5.55 2.06
N LEU A 118 -13.30 -6.79 2.39
CA LEU A 118 -12.93 -7.80 1.39
C LEU A 118 -14.12 -8.20 0.50
N LEU A 119 -15.28 -8.46 1.08
CA LEU A 119 -16.44 -8.98 0.33
C LEU A 119 -17.27 -7.90 -0.37
N PHE A 120 -17.35 -6.69 0.17
CA PHE A 120 -18.30 -5.66 -0.28
C PHE A 120 -17.64 -4.37 -0.79
N HIS A 121 -16.32 -4.33 -0.97
CA HIS A 121 -15.64 -3.13 -1.48
C HIS A 121 -16.15 -2.66 -2.84
N LYS A 122 -16.50 -3.57 -3.75
CA LYS A 122 -17.05 -3.20 -5.07
C LYS A 122 -18.54 -2.87 -4.99
N TRP A 123 -19.31 -3.73 -4.31
CA TRP A 123 -20.75 -3.58 -4.09
C TRP A 123 -21.16 -2.20 -3.56
N LEU A 124 -20.38 -1.64 -2.61
CA LEU A 124 -20.66 -0.34 -2.00
C LEU A 124 -20.80 0.81 -3.01
N PHE A 125 -20.11 0.74 -4.15
CA PHE A 125 -20.12 1.79 -5.16
C PHE A 125 -21.12 1.51 -6.29
N GLU A 126 -21.69 0.31 -6.39
CA GLU A 126 -22.68 -0.04 -7.41
C GLU A 126 -24.12 0.16 -6.91
N VAL A 127 -24.37 -0.06 -5.62
CA VAL A 127 -25.71 0.06 -5.05
C VAL A 127 -26.03 1.50 -4.62
N GLN A 128 -27.26 1.94 -4.88
CA GLN A 128 -27.80 3.19 -4.35
C GLN A 128 -28.27 2.98 -2.90
N LEU A 129 -27.64 3.69 -1.97
CA LEU A 129 -28.02 3.70 -0.56
C LEU A 129 -28.77 5.00 -0.27
N ASP A 130 -30.07 4.91 0.02
CA ASP A 130 -30.91 6.10 0.25
C ASP A 130 -30.62 6.79 1.59
N ASN A 131 -30.02 6.07 2.54
CA ASN A 131 -29.72 6.58 3.87
C ASN A 131 -28.25 7.02 4.00
N ALA A 132 -28.04 8.33 4.16
CA ALA A 132 -26.72 8.94 4.32
C ALA A 132 -25.94 8.44 5.55
N GLU A 133 -26.62 8.10 6.65
CA GLU A 133 -25.97 7.56 7.86
C GLU A 133 -25.44 6.14 7.63
N VAL A 134 -26.23 5.31 6.94
CA VAL A 134 -25.83 3.94 6.56
C VAL A 134 -24.66 3.99 5.60
N GLN A 135 -24.73 4.89 4.62
CA GLN A 135 -23.65 5.10 3.66
C GLN A 135 -22.36 5.55 4.35
N LEU A 136 -22.44 6.48 5.30
CA LEU A 136 -21.27 6.89 6.09
C LEU A 136 -20.71 5.72 6.89
N ARG A 137 -21.58 4.95 7.56
CA ARG A 137 -21.17 3.78 8.36
C ARG A 137 -20.44 2.75 7.51
N TYR A 138 -20.98 2.41 6.34
CA TYR A 138 -20.36 1.45 5.39
C TYR A 138 -19.09 2.00 4.72
N SER A 139 -19.01 3.31 4.50
CA SER A 139 -17.80 3.91 3.94
C SER A 139 -16.66 3.94 4.97
N SER A 140 -16.95 4.35 6.21
CA SER A 140 -15.98 4.33 7.31
C SER A 140 -15.54 2.90 7.65
N ALA A 141 -16.47 1.96 7.56
CA ALA A 141 -16.23 0.53 7.68
C ALA A 141 -15.20 0.00 6.67
N LEU A 142 -15.39 0.35 5.39
CA LEU A 142 -14.51 -0.01 4.29
C LEU A 142 -13.10 0.53 4.55
N VAL A 143 -12.98 1.82 4.87
CA VAL A 143 -11.66 2.43 5.14
C VAL A 143 -10.98 1.79 6.35
N GLN A 144 -11.72 1.54 7.43
CA GLN A 144 -11.16 0.92 8.64
C GLN A 144 -10.73 -0.52 8.39
N GLY A 145 -11.54 -1.32 7.68
CA GLY A 145 -11.17 -2.70 7.34
C GLY A 145 -9.99 -2.75 6.36
N ALA A 146 -10.02 -1.94 5.31
CA ALA A 146 -8.93 -1.78 4.35
C ALA A 146 -7.62 -1.38 5.04
N THR A 147 -7.66 -0.43 5.99
CA THR A 147 -6.50 -0.04 6.81
C THR A 147 -5.86 -1.25 7.49
N ASN A 148 -6.68 -2.10 8.13
CA ASN A 148 -6.15 -3.23 8.88
C ASN A 148 -5.61 -4.34 7.97
N VAL A 149 -6.29 -4.65 6.87
CA VAL A 149 -5.80 -5.69 5.93
C VAL A 149 -4.52 -5.26 5.23
N PHE A 150 -4.37 -3.98 4.87
CA PHE A 150 -3.10 -3.48 4.32
C PHE A 150 -1.97 -3.49 5.35
N TRP A 151 -2.28 -3.24 6.63
CA TRP A 151 -1.30 -3.43 7.71
C TRP A 151 -0.89 -4.89 7.87
N MET A 152 -1.80 -5.85 7.67
CA MET A 152 -1.45 -7.28 7.67
C MET A 152 -0.47 -7.58 6.54
N ASP A 153 -0.73 -7.08 5.32
CA ASP A 153 0.18 -7.22 4.18
C ASP A 153 1.57 -6.63 4.45
N ILE A 154 1.65 -5.45 5.11
CA ILE A 154 2.93 -4.88 5.56
C ILE A 154 3.65 -5.81 6.55
N GLN A 155 2.92 -6.37 7.52
CA GLN A 155 3.48 -7.22 8.57
C GLN A 155 3.99 -8.56 8.02
N SER A 156 3.26 -9.17 7.09
CA SER A 156 3.65 -10.40 6.40
C SER A 156 4.62 -10.14 5.24
N ASN A 157 4.85 -8.88 4.87
CA ASN A 157 5.58 -8.49 3.65
C ASN A 157 5.01 -9.18 2.40
N THR A 158 3.68 -9.31 2.34
CA THR A 158 2.94 -9.86 1.20
C THR A 158 2.10 -8.77 0.54
N ARG A 159 1.58 -9.04 -0.65
CA ARG A 159 0.66 -8.15 -1.37
C ARG A 159 -0.63 -8.89 -1.70
N CYS A 160 -1.18 -9.58 -0.71
CA CYS A 160 -2.39 -10.38 -0.86
C CYS A 160 -3.57 -9.49 -1.24
N PHE A 161 -3.66 -8.31 -0.64
CA PHE A 161 -4.78 -7.37 -0.82
C PHE A 161 -4.50 -6.31 -1.88
N GLN A 162 -3.59 -6.61 -2.82
CA GLN A 162 -3.21 -5.66 -3.88
C GLN A 162 -4.40 -5.29 -4.78
N SER A 163 -5.28 -6.24 -5.12
CA SER A 163 -6.43 -5.94 -5.97
C SER A 163 -7.43 -5.01 -5.28
N LEU A 164 -7.64 -5.16 -3.96
CA LEU A 164 -8.43 -4.21 -3.18
C LEU A 164 -7.81 -2.81 -3.23
N PHE A 165 -6.49 -2.69 -3.03
CA PHE A 165 -5.82 -1.40 -3.11
C PHE A 165 -5.94 -0.77 -4.50
N GLN A 166 -5.72 -1.55 -5.56
CA GLN A 166 -5.83 -1.08 -6.94
C GLN A 166 -7.24 -0.63 -7.28
N TYR A 167 -8.28 -1.40 -6.91
CA TYR A 167 -9.67 -0.99 -7.09
C TYR A 167 -9.97 0.35 -6.39
N LEU A 168 -9.56 0.48 -5.12
CA LEU A 168 -9.79 1.72 -4.36
C LEU A 168 -9.03 2.91 -4.95
N LEU A 169 -7.81 2.71 -5.44
CA LEU A 169 -7.04 3.78 -6.07
C LEU A 169 -7.62 4.13 -7.45
N ASP A 170 -7.65 3.15 -8.35
CA ASP A 170 -7.85 3.33 -9.78
C ASP A 170 -9.31 3.55 -10.15
N GLU A 171 -10.20 2.71 -9.64
CA GLU A 171 -11.61 2.79 -9.97
C GLU A 171 -12.34 3.74 -9.03
N VAL A 172 -12.01 3.77 -7.73
CA VAL A 172 -12.76 4.63 -6.79
C VAL A 172 -12.22 6.05 -6.73
N THR A 173 -10.93 6.24 -6.45
CA THR A 173 -10.42 7.62 -6.21
C THR A 173 -10.04 8.39 -7.46
N LEU A 174 -9.50 7.73 -8.48
CA LEU A 174 -9.18 8.41 -9.73
C LEU A 174 -10.45 8.67 -10.58
N GLU A 175 -11.51 7.87 -10.40
CA GLU A 175 -12.83 8.10 -11.01
C GLU A 175 -13.71 9.02 -10.14
N SER A 176 -13.80 10.30 -10.51
CA SER A 176 -14.54 11.32 -9.73
C SER A 176 -16.03 11.00 -9.52
N THR A 177 -16.64 10.23 -10.42
CA THR A 177 -18.04 9.77 -10.34
C THR A 177 -18.29 8.83 -9.17
N ARG A 178 -17.45 7.79 -9.00
CA ARG A 178 -17.53 6.83 -7.90
C ARG A 178 -17.16 7.46 -6.57
N LEU A 179 -16.14 8.32 -6.55
CA LEU A 179 -15.73 9.03 -5.34
C LEU A 179 -16.86 9.89 -4.75
N LYS A 180 -17.65 10.56 -5.60
CA LYS A 180 -18.79 11.38 -5.19
C LYS A 180 -19.94 10.57 -4.58
N LYS A 181 -19.98 9.25 -4.78
CA LYS A 181 -20.99 8.39 -4.16
C LYS A 181 -20.78 8.31 -2.65
N ILE A 182 -19.56 8.42 -2.13
CA ILE A 182 -19.32 8.31 -0.69
C ILE A 182 -19.30 9.69 0.00
N PRO A 183 -19.66 9.79 1.28
CA PRO A 183 -19.65 11.06 2.02
C PRO A 183 -18.25 11.68 2.08
N ILE A 184 -18.18 13.01 2.12
CA ILE A 184 -16.91 13.77 2.12
C ILE A 184 -15.95 13.36 3.25
N GLN A 185 -16.48 12.94 4.41
CA GLN A 185 -15.68 12.44 5.51
C GLN A 185 -14.95 11.14 5.12
N ALA A 186 -15.67 10.18 4.53
CA ALA A 186 -15.08 8.92 4.09
C ALA A 186 -14.13 9.12 2.90
N GLN A 187 -14.38 10.10 2.02
CA GLN A 187 -13.43 10.46 0.95
C GLN A 187 -12.08 10.90 1.54
N ARG A 188 -12.09 11.72 2.60
CA ARG A 188 -10.86 12.15 3.29
C ARG A 188 -10.15 10.97 3.93
N ASP A 189 -10.89 10.13 4.65
CA ASP A 189 -10.29 8.97 5.32
C ASP A 189 -9.70 7.98 4.30
N LEU A 190 -10.37 7.78 3.15
CA LEU A 190 -9.87 7.00 2.03
C LEU A 190 -8.61 7.61 1.42
N TYR A 191 -8.56 8.93 1.24
CA TYR A 191 -7.38 9.62 0.74
C TYR A 191 -6.17 9.45 1.69
N LEU A 192 -6.39 9.58 3.00
CA LEU A 192 -5.34 9.35 4.01
C LEU A 192 -4.88 7.88 4.02
N LEU A 193 -5.82 6.94 3.88
CA LEU A 193 -5.52 5.52 3.74
C LEU A 193 -4.60 5.28 2.54
N LEU A 194 -5.01 5.69 1.34
CA LEU A 194 -4.22 5.46 0.12
C LEU A 194 -2.86 6.14 0.18
N SER A 195 -2.79 7.35 0.74
CA SER A 195 -1.53 8.08 0.96
C SER A 195 -0.50 7.27 1.76
N ARG A 196 -0.93 6.49 2.76
CA ARG A 196 -0.05 5.65 3.58
C ARG A 196 0.49 4.45 2.82
N PHE A 197 -0.29 3.86 1.93
CA PHE A 197 0.02 2.57 1.30
C PHE A 197 0.44 2.65 -0.18
N ILE A 198 0.35 3.83 -0.82
CA ILE A 198 0.69 4.02 -2.24
C ILE A 198 2.11 3.57 -2.60
N PHE A 199 3.07 3.78 -1.69
CA PHE A 199 4.45 3.32 -1.86
C PHE A 199 4.59 1.81 -1.70
N PHE A 200 3.85 1.20 -0.78
CA PHE A 200 3.92 -0.24 -0.52
C PHE A 200 3.46 -1.06 -1.74
N TYR A 201 2.34 -0.65 -2.35
CA TYR A 201 1.76 -1.28 -3.53
C TYR A 201 2.32 -0.74 -4.86
N ASN A 202 3.49 -0.08 -4.84
CA ASN A 202 4.20 0.37 -6.05
C ASN A 202 3.38 1.24 -7.01
N SER A 203 2.40 2.00 -6.52
CA SER A 203 1.50 2.79 -7.38
C SER A 203 1.95 4.26 -7.51
N VAL A 204 3.26 4.49 -7.43
CA VAL A 204 3.83 5.85 -7.40
C VAL A 204 3.76 6.55 -8.76
N GLU A 205 3.56 5.81 -9.85
CA GLU A 205 3.32 6.40 -11.17
C GLU A 205 2.01 7.20 -11.22
N LYS A 206 1.02 6.81 -10.41
CA LYS A 206 -0.31 7.44 -10.32
C LYS A 206 -0.34 8.59 -9.29
N PHE A 207 0.81 8.97 -8.78
CA PHE A 207 0.94 9.92 -7.69
C PHE A 207 0.45 11.32 -8.06
N GLU A 208 0.77 11.82 -9.26
CA GLU A 208 0.32 13.15 -9.70
C GLU A 208 -1.20 13.20 -9.89
N SER A 209 -1.79 12.18 -10.52
CA SER A 209 -3.24 12.07 -10.67
C SER A 209 -3.94 11.95 -9.32
N PHE A 210 -3.35 11.19 -8.39
CA PHE A 210 -3.88 11.04 -7.03
C PHE A 210 -3.92 12.38 -6.27
N LEU A 211 -2.85 13.18 -6.33
CA LEU A 211 -2.80 14.49 -5.67
C LEU A 211 -3.86 15.47 -6.20
N LYS A 212 -4.22 15.37 -7.49
CA LYS A 212 -5.27 16.20 -8.12
C LYS A 212 -6.67 15.87 -7.59
N GLN A 213 -6.89 14.63 -7.12
CA GLN A 213 -8.18 14.16 -6.59
C GLN A 213 -8.32 14.36 -5.07
N CYS A 214 -7.46 15.19 -4.46
CA CYS A 214 -7.51 15.45 -3.03
C CYS A 214 -8.83 16.10 -2.61
N PRO A 215 -9.59 15.50 -1.67
CA PRO A 215 -10.83 16.08 -1.19
C PRO A 215 -10.56 17.35 -0.37
N VAL A 216 -11.55 18.23 -0.26
CA VAL A 216 -11.40 19.47 0.53
C VAL A 216 -11.27 19.12 2.00
N PHE A 217 -10.14 19.45 2.63
CA PHE A 217 -9.95 19.32 4.08
C PHE A 217 -10.28 20.65 4.79
N PRO A 218 -11.01 20.63 5.93
CA PRO A 218 -11.37 21.84 6.66
C PRO A 218 -10.12 22.54 7.23
N ASN A 219 -9.11 21.74 7.58
CA ASN A 219 -7.85 22.21 8.14
C ASN A 219 -6.76 22.44 7.07
N SER A 220 -7.12 22.47 5.79
CA SER A 220 -6.17 22.67 4.68
C SER A 220 -5.38 23.97 4.81
N PHE A 221 -5.99 25.03 5.35
CA PHE A 221 -5.28 26.28 5.65
C PHE A 221 -4.10 26.09 6.61
N LEU A 222 -4.23 25.23 7.62
CA LEU A 222 -3.20 24.95 8.63
C LEU A 222 -2.19 23.90 8.15
N ILE A 223 -2.67 22.85 7.51
CA ILE A 223 -1.85 21.68 7.14
C ILE A 223 -1.09 21.94 5.84
N GLY A 224 -1.73 22.56 4.86
CA GLY A 224 -1.18 22.81 3.53
C GLY A 224 -1.96 22.12 2.42
N GLY A 225 -1.28 21.96 1.28
CA GLY A 225 -1.87 21.39 0.09
C GLY A 225 -1.96 19.85 0.12
N PRO A 226 -2.43 19.23 -0.97
CA PRO A 226 -2.49 17.77 -1.13
C PRO A 226 -1.16 17.07 -0.88
N ALA A 227 -0.07 17.69 -1.36
CA ALA A 227 1.30 17.22 -1.17
C ALA A 227 1.71 17.21 0.31
N ASP A 228 1.36 18.28 1.06
CA ASP A 228 1.69 18.36 2.47
C ASP A 228 0.98 17.27 3.28
N ILE A 229 -0.32 17.06 3.02
CA ILE A 229 -1.12 16.02 3.69
C ILE A 229 -0.51 14.64 3.47
N LEU A 230 -0.18 14.33 2.21
CA LEU A 230 0.44 13.05 1.86
C LEU A 230 1.78 12.85 2.58
N VAL A 231 2.64 13.87 2.55
CA VAL A 231 3.98 13.77 3.16
C VAL A 231 3.90 13.65 4.67
N ILE A 232 2.92 14.28 5.32
CA ILE A 232 2.66 14.10 6.75
C ILE A 232 2.27 12.65 7.04
N GLU A 233 1.32 12.09 6.29
CA GLU A 233 0.91 10.69 6.46
C GLU A 233 2.05 9.71 6.17
N LEU A 234 2.89 10.00 5.18
CA LEU A 234 4.07 9.21 4.87
C LEU A 234 5.10 9.24 6.00
N ALA A 235 5.39 10.42 6.56
CA ALA A 235 6.31 10.55 7.69
C ALA A 235 5.80 9.76 8.91
N ASP A 236 4.49 9.81 9.17
CA ASP A 236 3.86 9.10 10.27
C ASP A 236 3.85 7.59 10.03
N GLN A 237 3.67 7.16 8.78
CA GLN A 237 3.76 5.77 8.38
C GLN A 237 5.17 5.23 8.58
N LEU A 238 6.20 5.94 8.11
CA LEU A 238 7.61 5.54 8.26
C LEU A 238 7.98 5.26 9.72
N GLN A 239 7.52 6.09 10.67
CA GLN A 239 7.77 5.90 12.10
C GLN A 239 7.08 4.67 12.70
N LYS A 240 5.96 4.22 12.10
CA LYS A 240 5.21 3.05 12.55
C LYS A 240 5.73 1.73 11.94
N LEU A 241 6.47 1.80 10.83
CA LEU A 241 7.00 0.61 10.15
C LEU A 241 8.06 -0.09 11.00
N LYS A 242 7.81 -1.37 11.31
CA LYS A 242 8.75 -2.24 12.02
C LYS A 242 9.41 -3.29 11.12
N VAL A 243 8.84 -3.52 9.93
CA VAL A 243 9.31 -4.54 8.99
C VAL A 243 10.41 -3.93 8.11
N GLU A 244 11.64 -4.39 8.30
CA GLU A 244 12.83 -3.86 7.61
C GLU A 244 12.73 -3.81 6.08
N PRO A 245 12.38 -4.91 5.36
CA PRO A 245 12.32 -4.86 3.89
C PRO A 245 11.29 -3.84 3.39
N VAL A 246 10.17 -3.69 4.10
CA VAL A 246 9.15 -2.69 3.77
C VAL A 246 9.67 -1.28 4.01
N LEU A 247 10.33 -1.04 5.15
CA LEU A 247 10.93 0.27 5.45
C LEU A 247 11.98 0.66 4.40
N LEU A 248 12.85 -0.27 4.00
CA LEU A 248 13.83 -0.06 2.94
C LEU A 248 13.17 0.31 1.62
N HIS A 249 12.09 -0.39 1.27
CA HIS A 249 11.31 -0.11 0.07
C HIS A 249 10.74 1.31 0.10
N TYR A 250 10.08 1.71 1.19
CA TYR A 250 9.59 3.09 1.35
C TYR A 250 10.72 4.12 1.23
N LEU A 251 11.84 3.95 1.94
CA LEU A 251 12.98 4.88 1.88
C LEU A 251 13.55 5.01 0.46
N SER A 252 13.51 3.93 -0.33
CA SER A 252 13.95 3.95 -1.72
C SER A 252 13.02 4.80 -2.61
N GLN A 253 11.71 4.71 -2.38
CA GLN A 253 10.68 5.36 -3.20
C GLN A 253 10.38 6.81 -2.78
N VAL A 254 10.64 7.16 -1.51
CA VAL A 254 10.51 8.52 -0.95
C VAL A 254 11.28 9.57 -1.78
N LYS A 255 12.30 9.16 -2.53
CA LYS A 255 13.05 10.01 -3.48
C LYS A 255 12.16 10.69 -4.52
N ILE A 256 11.00 10.11 -4.85
CA ILE A 256 10.04 10.68 -5.83
C ILE A 256 9.48 12.03 -5.35
N LEU A 257 9.52 12.32 -4.05
CA LEU A 257 9.09 13.61 -3.50
C LEU A 257 10.01 14.78 -3.84
N ARG A 258 11.12 14.56 -4.56
CA ARG A 258 12.07 15.60 -4.91
C ARG A 258 11.43 16.64 -5.83
N GLY A 259 11.58 17.91 -5.49
CA GLY A 259 11.06 19.02 -6.29
C GLY A 259 9.59 19.34 -6.03
N MET A 260 8.94 18.65 -5.09
CA MET A 260 7.60 19.02 -4.64
C MET A 260 7.62 20.30 -3.82
N GLU A 261 6.67 21.18 -4.09
CA GLU A 261 6.43 22.38 -3.29
C GLU A 261 5.73 21.99 -1.98
N LEU A 262 6.53 21.88 -0.92
CA LEU A 262 6.05 21.57 0.43
C LEU A 262 6.19 22.80 1.32
N ARG A 263 5.27 22.94 2.29
CA ARG A 263 5.45 23.92 3.36
C ARG A 263 6.72 23.62 4.16
N MET A 264 7.33 24.69 4.68
CA MET A 264 8.53 24.57 5.50
C MET A 264 8.35 23.65 6.71
N ALA A 265 7.17 23.68 7.35
CA ALA A 265 6.85 22.80 8.47
C ALA A 265 6.82 21.32 8.05
N THR A 266 6.15 20.99 6.94
CA THR A 266 6.06 19.64 6.40
C THR A 266 7.41 19.10 5.94
N SER A 267 8.15 19.93 5.21
CA SER A 267 9.52 19.65 4.76
C SER A 267 10.44 19.36 5.95
N THR A 268 10.33 20.16 7.02
CA THR A 268 11.09 19.96 8.27
C THR A 268 10.68 18.65 8.96
N ARG A 269 9.39 18.32 9.03
CA ARG A 269 8.89 17.06 9.61
C ARG A 269 9.48 15.85 8.87
N LEU A 270 9.43 15.83 7.54
CA LEU A 270 9.99 14.76 6.72
C LEU A 270 11.51 14.65 6.94
N LYS A 271 12.23 15.79 6.94
CA LYS A 271 13.67 15.82 7.19
C LYS A 271 14.03 15.23 8.55
N THR A 272 13.33 15.60 9.61
CA THR A 272 13.54 15.08 10.97
C THR A 272 13.23 13.58 11.04
N CYS A 273 12.15 13.14 10.41
CA CYS A 273 11.79 11.72 10.32
C CYS A 273 12.87 10.89 9.61
N LEU A 274 13.37 11.34 8.45
CA LEU A 274 14.45 10.64 7.76
C LEU A 274 15.75 10.66 8.58
N TYR A 275 16.04 11.78 9.25
CA TYR A 275 17.20 11.91 10.11
C TYR A 275 17.17 10.95 11.30
N SER A 276 16.01 10.67 11.91
CA SER A 276 15.93 9.69 13.01
C SER A 276 16.40 8.29 12.60
N PHE A 277 16.18 7.90 11.34
CA PHE A 277 16.66 6.63 10.81
C PHE A 277 18.16 6.60 10.48
N THR A 278 18.87 7.73 10.54
CA THR A 278 20.31 7.79 10.20
C THR A 278 21.23 7.47 11.38
N SER A 279 20.72 7.61 12.60
CA SER A 279 21.50 7.45 13.82
C SER A 279 21.31 6.06 14.45
N PRO A 280 22.32 5.50 15.11
CA PRO A 280 22.20 4.24 15.84
C PRO A 280 21.51 4.41 17.22
N GLY A 281 20.77 5.50 17.47
CA GLY A 281 20.07 5.76 18.74
C GLY A 281 18.69 5.08 18.81
N GLY A 282 18.19 4.85 20.03
CA GLY A 282 16.90 4.17 20.31
C GLY A 282 15.65 4.95 19.85
N PRO A 283 14.44 4.34 19.87
CA PRO A 283 14.03 3.12 20.60
C PRO A 283 14.12 1.79 19.82
N MET A 284 14.40 1.83 18.52
CA MET A 284 14.64 0.63 17.72
C MET A 284 15.89 0.89 16.88
N TYR A 285 16.96 0.15 17.08
CA TYR A 285 18.23 0.36 16.37
C TYR A 285 18.01 0.12 14.87
N PRO A 286 17.95 1.15 14.00
CA PRO A 286 17.78 0.91 12.58
C PRO A 286 19.00 0.12 12.09
N THR A 287 18.79 -0.90 11.27
CA THR A 287 19.88 -1.71 10.74
C THR A 287 20.81 -0.86 9.86
N ARG A 288 22.01 -1.38 9.56
CA ARG A 288 22.95 -0.67 8.69
C ARG A 288 22.34 -0.36 7.31
N ALA A 289 21.53 -1.28 6.77
CA ALA A 289 20.84 -1.10 5.51
C ALA A 289 19.87 0.08 5.59
N VAL A 290 19.03 0.12 6.63
CA VAL A 290 18.06 1.20 6.85
C VAL A 290 18.76 2.54 7.01
N ARG A 291 19.85 2.60 7.78
CA ARG A 291 20.61 3.85 7.96
C ARG A 291 21.18 4.37 6.64
N HIS A 292 21.74 3.50 5.80
CA HIS A 292 22.27 3.90 4.50
C HIS A 292 21.16 4.36 3.55
N ALA A 293 20.06 3.62 3.47
CA ALA A 293 18.90 4.01 2.67
C ALA A 293 18.32 5.36 3.14
N ALA A 294 18.27 5.60 4.45
CA ALA A 294 17.84 6.86 5.03
C ALA A 294 18.80 8.01 4.69
N TRP A 295 20.12 7.80 4.80
CA TRP A 295 21.12 8.79 4.36
C TRP A 295 20.98 9.12 2.88
N ASP A 296 20.82 8.10 2.03
CA ASP A 296 20.67 8.27 0.59
C ASP A 296 19.39 9.05 0.23
N ALA A 297 18.26 8.72 0.86
CA ALA A 297 17.00 9.43 0.67
C ALA A 297 17.10 10.88 1.17
N LEU A 298 17.68 11.08 2.35
CA LEU A 298 17.82 12.38 3.00
C LEU A 298 18.75 13.32 2.22
N ASP A 299 19.86 12.81 1.69
CA ASP A 299 20.80 13.57 0.86
C ASP A 299 20.20 13.91 -0.51
N PHE A 300 19.38 13.01 -1.07
CA PHE A 300 18.73 13.22 -2.36
C PHE A 300 17.62 14.28 -2.28
N LEU A 301 16.79 14.23 -1.23
CA LEU A 301 15.68 15.17 -1.04
C LEU A 301 16.15 16.54 -0.53
N PHE A 302 17.13 16.56 0.37
CA PHE A 302 17.63 17.78 0.99
C PHE A 302 19.13 17.94 0.72
N PRO A 303 19.55 18.36 -0.50
CA PRO A 303 20.98 18.49 -0.83
C PRO A 303 21.66 19.58 0.01
N VAL A 304 20.91 20.62 0.38
CA VAL A 304 21.38 21.73 1.23
C VAL A 304 21.63 21.22 2.65
N GLY A 305 22.88 21.24 3.08
CA GLY A 305 23.30 20.74 4.39
C GLY A 305 23.78 19.28 4.40
N ARG A 306 24.00 18.65 3.25
CA ARG A 306 24.66 17.32 3.15
C ARG A 306 26.02 17.29 3.85
N TYR A 307 26.93 18.17 3.46
CA TYR A 307 28.28 18.24 4.03
C TYR A 307 28.30 18.41 5.56
N PRO A 308 27.62 19.41 6.17
CA PRO A 308 27.64 19.55 7.62
C PRO A 308 27.01 18.37 8.35
N ARG A 309 25.95 17.73 7.82
CA ARG A 309 25.34 16.53 8.44
C ARG A 309 26.31 15.35 8.50
N HIS A 310 27.03 15.08 7.41
CA HIS A 310 28.03 14.01 7.39
C HIS A 310 29.21 14.32 8.31
N LEU A 311 29.65 15.59 8.39
CA LEU A 311 30.70 16.02 9.31
C LEU A 311 30.30 15.83 10.78
N ILE A 312 29.08 16.24 11.15
CA ILE A 312 28.53 16.05 12.49
C ILE A 312 28.41 14.56 12.81
N SER A 313 27.87 13.76 11.89
CA SER A 313 27.75 12.31 12.08
C SER A 313 29.11 11.64 12.25
N LEU A 314 30.11 12.07 11.49
CA LEU A 314 31.49 11.61 11.62
C LEU A 314 32.05 11.99 12.99
N PHE A 315 31.93 13.26 13.41
CA PHE A 315 32.37 13.72 14.72
C PHE A 315 31.78 12.89 15.86
N PHE A 316 30.46 12.63 15.85
CA PHE A 316 29.83 11.78 16.85
C PHE A 316 30.36 10.33 16.82
N ARG A 317 30.64 9.76 15.63
CA ARG A 317 31.26 8.43 15.55
C ARG A 317 32.68 8.41 16.11
N LEU A 318 33.46 9.49 15.93
CA LEU A 318 34.81 9.60 16.50
C LEU A 318 34.77 9.72 18.03
N LEU A 319 33.71 10.29 18.60
CA LEU A 319 33.52 10.40 20.05
C LEU A 319 33.14 9.08 20.74
N TYR A 320 32.73 8.04 20.01
CA TYR A 320 32.42 6.71 20.58
C TYR A 320 33.58 5.71 20.34
N PRO A 321 34.36 5.34 21.38
CA PRO A 321 35.58 4.54 21.24
C PRO A 321 35.40 3.17 20.56
N TRP A 322 34.22 2.56 20.68
CA TRP A 322 33.94 1.21 20.19
C TRP A 322 33.71 1.10 18.66
N TYR A 323 33.39 2.20 17.96
CA TYR A 323 33.15 2.20 16.51
C TYR A 323 34.35 2.71 15.69
N TRP A 324 35.39 3.22 16.37
CA TRP A 324 36.54 3.89 15.75
C TRP A 324 37.35 2.98 14.82
N PRO A 325 37.79 1.75 15.20
CA PRO A 325 38.69 0.98 14.36
C PRO A 325 38.07 0.57 13.02
N SER A 326 36.81 0.11 13.05
CA SER A 326 36.10 -0.34 11.85
C SER A 326 35.66 0.83 10.96
N SER A 327 35.30 1.97 11.54
CA SER A 327 34.90 3.17 10.79
C SER A 327 36.09 3.84 10.12
N CYS A 328 37.23 3.97 10.81
CA CYS A 328 38.47 4.47 10.22
C CYS A 328 38.95 3.58 9.08
N TRP A 329 38.90 2.24 9.26
CA TRP A 329 39.25 1.31 8.19
C TRP A 329 38.36 1.46 6.96
N ASN A 330 37.03 1.52 7.14
CA ASN A 330 36.10 1.73 6.03
C ASN A 330 36.28 3.09 5.35
N PHE A 331 36.63 4.14 6.10
CA PHE A 331 36.92 5.46 5.57
C PHE A 331 38.20 5.45 4.72
N ILE A 332 39.28 4.82 5.21
CA ILE A 332 40.53 4.64 4.46
C ILE A 332 40.28 3.86 3.16
N VAL A 333 39.56 2.74 3.24
CA VAL A 333 39.20 1.94 2.06
C VAL A 333 38.33 2.72 1.07
N SER A 334 37.36 3.51 1.55
CA SER A 334 36.50 4.32 0.68
C SER A 334 37.27 5.47 0.02
N CYS A 335 38.20 6.09 0.76
CA CYS A 335 39.08 7.13 0.24
C CYS A 335 40.02 6.56 -0.83
N MET A 336 40.63 5.40 -0.57
CA MET A 336 41.46 4.69 -1.57
C MET A 336 40.65 4.34 -2.83
N LYS A 337 39.42 3.82 -2.68
CA LYS A 337 38.53 3.54 -3.82
C LYS A 337 38.17 4.81 -4.59
N ALA A 338 37.84 5.91 -3.91
CA ALA A 338 37.51 7.18 -4.56
C ALA A 338 38.70 7.76 -5.33
N VAL A 339 39.90 7.72 -4.76
CA VAL A 339 41.15 8.11 -5.43
C VAL A 339 41.41 7.20 -6.63
N PHE A 340 41.26 5.89 -6.47
CA PHE A 340 41.44 4.93 -7.56
C PHE A 340 40.45 5.15 -8.71
N TYR A 341 39.15 5.36 -8.43
CA TYR A 341 38.16 5.68 -9.45
C TYR A 341 38.38 7.05 -10.10
N SER A 342 38.86 8.04 -9.35
CA SER A 342 39.24 9.35 -9.89
C SER A 342 40.42 9.22 -10.85
N LEU A 343 41.47 8.48 -10.46
CA LEU A 343 42.63 8.19 -11.30
C LEU A 343 42.23 7.41 -12.55
N LEU A 344 41.42 6.36 -12.42
CA LEU A 344 40.86 5.62 -13.56
C LEU A 344 40.06 6.52 -14.50
N ARG A 345 39.23 7.42 -13.96
CA ARG A 345 38.45 8.37 -14.76
C ARG A 345 39.34 9.36 -15.50
N VAL A 346 40.43 9.83 -14.87
CA VAL A 346 41.42 10.71 -15.51
C VAL A 346 42.21 9.96 -16.58
N ILE A 347 42.61 8.70 -16.34
CA ILE A 347 43.29 7.86 -17.32
C ILE A 347 42.37 7.58 -18.51
N HIS A 348 41.11 7.20 -18.28
CA HIS A 348 40.14 6.95 -19.33
C HIS A 348 39.79 8.22 -20.12
N SER A 349 39.69 9.38 -19.46
CA SER A 349 39.52 10.69 -20.09
C SER A 349 40.71 11.08 -20.97
N ARG A 350 41.94 10.83 -20.49
CA ARG A 350 43.17 11.07 -21.27
C ARG A 350 43.30 10.09 -22.45
N TRP A 351 42.91 8.83 -22.27
CA TRP A 351 42.91 7.83 -23.35
C TRP A 351 41.85 8.16 -24.41
N GLY A 352 40.67 8.64 -24.00
CA GLY A 352 39.64 9.14 -24.91
C GLY A 352 40.14 10.31 -25.76
N LYS A 353 40.85 11.27 -25.16
CA LYS A 353 41.47 12.40 -25.89
C LYS A 353 42.64 12.01 -26.81
N LEU A 354 43.32 10.89 -26.55
CA LEU A 354 44.37 10.35 -27.43
C LEU A 354 43.80 9.57 -28.63
N ARG A 355 42.51 9.23 -28.61
CA ARG A 355 41.82 8.48 -29.67
C ARG A 355 40.99 9.34 -30.61
N GLU A 356 40.85 10.64 -30.35
CA GLU A 356 40.30 11.57 -31.33
C GLU A 356 41.36 11.84 -32.41
N PRO A 357 41.13 11.43 -33.68
CA PRO A 357 42.02 11.82 -34.76
C PRO A 357 41.95 13.34 -34.92
N LYS A 358 43.12 13.99 -35.02
CA LYS A 358 43.19 15.38 -35.48
C LYS A 358 42.58 15.43 -36.88
N THR A 359 41.36 15.91 -37.00
CA THR A 359 40.81 16.38 -38.28
C THR A 359 41.62 17.60 -38.69
N ALA A 360 42.53 17.39 -39.63
CA ALA A 360 43.16 18.44 -40.43
C ALA A 360 42.41 18.55 -41.76
#